data_AF-A0ABD6E3R6-F1
#
_entry.id   AF-A0ABD6E3R6-F1
#
_cell.length_a   1.000
_cell.length_b   1.000
_cell.length_c   1.000
_cell.angle_alpha   90.00
_cell.angle_beta   90.00
_cell.angle_gamma   90.00
#
_symmetry.space_group_name_H-M   'P 1'
#
loop_
_entity.id
_entity.type
_entity.pdbx_description
1 polymer ?
#
loop_
_entity_poly.entity_id
_entity_poly.type
_entity_poly.pdbx_seq_one_letter_code
_entity_poly.pdbx_strand_id
1 'polypeptide(L)' 'MICVECGKESEIINNGLCLDCYIKSNRFTKGPDFFNIIKCSNCNSYKFKNRWETESLNEIINKVLSQNFKIS' A
#
# COMPACT_ATOMS: atom_id res chain seq x y z
N MET A 1 -26.99 16.28 -5.26
CA MET A 1 -26.44 17.08 -4.14
C MET A 1 -25.02 17.49 -4.53
N ILE A 2 -24.49 18.58 -3.98
CA ILE A 2 -23.18 19.12 -4.40
C ILE A 2 -22.07 18.59 -3.47
N CYS A 3 -21.00 18.05 -4.05
CA CYS A 3 -19.82 17.63 -3.30
C CYS A 3 -19.11 18.84 -2.68
N VAL A 4 -18.82 18.78 -1.38
CA VAL A 4 -18.17 19.89 -0.64
C VAL A 4 -16.72 20.14 -1.04
N GLU A 5 -16.05 19.17 -1.67
CA GLU A 5 -14.65 19.28 -2.09
C GLU A 5 -14.49 19.70 -3.55
N CYS A 6 -15.25 19.08 -4.47
CA CYS A 6 -15.09 19.33 -5.91
C CYS A 6 -16.20 20.19 -6.55
N GLY A 7 -17.27 20.51 -5.81
CA GLY A 7 -18.37 21.36 -6.29
C GLY A 7 -19.23 20.75 -7.41
N LYS A 8 -19.02 19.47 -7.77
CA LYS A 8 -19.84 18.78 -8.77
C LYS A 8 -21.17 18.33 -8.15
N GLU A 9 -22.23 18.42 -8.94
CA GLU A 9 -23.49 17.74 -8.63
C GLU A 9 -23.33 16.25 -8.95
N SER A 10 -23.36 15.44 -7.89
CA SER A 10 -23.27 13.98 -7.99
C SER A 10 -23.98 13.33 -6.82
N GLU A 11 -24.04 12.00 -6.83
CA GLU A 11 -24.37 11.25 -5.62
C GLU A 11 -23.32 11.51 -4.54
N ILE A 12 -23.80 11.76 -3.33
CA ILE A 12 -22.99 11.94 -2.14
C ILE A 12 -23.04 10.63 -1.38
N ILE A 13 -21.88 10.09 -1.02
CA ILE A 13 -21.81 8.80 -0.34
C ILE A 13 -21.68 8.97 1.16
N ASN A 14 -20.72 9.81 1.59
CA ASN A 14 -20.44 10.05 2.99
C ASN A 14 -19.75 11.41 3.19
N ASN A 15 -20.00 12.07 4.32
CA ASN A 15 -19.42 13.37 4.68
C ASN A 15 -19.61 14.49 3.63
N GLY A 16 -20.66 14.43 2.80
CA GLY A 16 -20.86 15.44 1.75
C GLY A 16 -19.91 15.28 0.54
N LEU A 17 -19.18 14.16 0.43
CA LEU A 17 -18.23 13.90 -0.65
C LEU A 17 -18.83 12.97 -1.72
N CYS A 18 -18.48 13.25 -2.97
CA CYS A 18 -18.67 12.31 -4.08
C CYS A 18 -17.70 11.12 -3.97
N LEU A 19 -17.92 10.08 -4.76
CA LEU A 19 -17.05 8.89 -4.81
C LEU A 19 -15.57 9.24 -5.00
N ASP A 20 -15.28 10.10 -5.97
CA ASP A 20 -13.92 10.46 -6.33
C ASP A 20 -13.19 11.16 -5.18
N CYS A 21 -13.86 12.11 -4.52
CA CYS A 21 -13.30 12.86 -3.40
C CYS A 21 -13.16 11.99 -2.16
N TYR A 22 -14.16 11.14 -1.87
CA TYR A 22 -14.10 10.20 -0.75
C TYR A 22 -12.94 9.20 -0.89
N ILE A 23 -12.65 8.73 -2.11
CA ILE A 23 -11.53 7.82 -2.37
C ILE A 23 -10.17 8.54 -2.19
N LYS A 24 -10.07 9.81 -2.60
CA LYS A 24 -8.84 10.58 -2.45
C LYS A 24 -8.54 10.93 -1.00
N SER A 25 -9.56 11.27 -0.22
CA SER A 25 -9.40 11.71 1.17
C SER A 25 -9.12 10.55 2.13
N ASN A 26 -9.61 9.35 1.83
CA ASN A 26 -9.48 8.20 2.71
C ASN A 26 -8.32 7.28 2.30
N ARG A 27 -7.46 6.95 3.27
CA ARG A 27 -6.47 5.89 3.11
C ARG A 27 -7.12 4.52 3.37
N PHE A 28 -7.37 3.76 2.32
CA PHE A 28 -7.92 2.40 2.41
C PHE A 28 -6.86 1.34 2.69
N THR A 29 -5.59 1.65 2.42
CA THR A 29 -4.47 0.77 2.72
C THR A 29 -3.69 1.30 3.91
N LYS A 30 -3.39 0.40 4.84
CA LYS A 30 -2.46 0.65 5.94
C LYS A 30 -1.21 -0.17 5.69
N GLY A 31 -0.08 0.49 5.63
CA GLY A 31 1.23 -0.11 5.43
C GLY A 31 2.34 0.87 5.79
N PRO A 32 3.58 0.38 5.95
CA PRO A 32 4.74 1.22 6.21
C PRO A 32 5.11 2.04 4.96
N ASP A 33 5.51 3.30 5.16
CA ASP A 33 5.98 4.18 4.07
C ASP A 33 7.32 3.69 3.48
N PHE A 34 8.15 3.05 4.31
CA PHE A 34 9.44 2.49 3.92
C PHE A 34 9.63 1.10 4.53
N PHE A 35 10.24 0.19 3.77
CA PHE A 35 10.65 -1.12 4.25
C PHE A 35 12.09 -1.41 3.80
N ASN A 36 12.84 -2.10 4.65
CA ASN A 36 14.24 -2.43 4.39
C ASN A 36 14.36 -3.91 4.02
N ILE A 37 14.96 -4.18 2.85
CA ILE A 37 15.35 -5.53 2.43
C ILE A 37 16.86 -5.63 2.52
N ILE A 38 17.35 -6.54 3.35
CA ILE A 38 18.80 -6.75 3.51
C ILE A 38 19.26 -7.76 2.47
N LYS A 39 20.24 -7.39 1.65
CA LYS A 39 20.87 -8.27 0.65
C LYS A 39 22.25 -8.71 1.13
N CYS A 40 22.60 -9.98 0.91
CA CYS A 40 23.94 -10.50 1.14
C CYS A 40 24.86 -10.11 -0.01
N SER A 41 25.97 -9.45 0.30
CA SER A 41 26.96 -9.03 -0.70
C SER A 41 27.74 -10.19 -1.33
N ASN A 42 27.77 -11.36 -0.67
CA ASN A 42 28.57 -12.51 -1.13
C ASN A 42 27.78 -13.47 -2.04
N CYS A 43 26.52 -13.76 -1.70
CA CYS A 43 25.72 -14.77 -2.39
C CYS A 43 24.42 -14.22 -3.03
N ASN A 44 24.21 -12.91 -2.99
CA ASN A 44 23.01 -12.23 -3.50
C ASN A 44 21.66 -12.66 -2.88
N SER A 45 21.66 -13.48 -1.83
CA SER A 45 20.46 -13.85 -1.06
C SER A 45 19.90 -12.65 -0.30
N TYR A 46 18.61 -12.68 0.02
CA TYR A 46 17.97 -11.62 0.81
C TYR A 46 17.45 -12.15 2.13
N LYS A 47 17.51 -11.31 3.17
CA LYS A 47 17.02 -11.63 4.51
C LYS A 47 15.52 -11.35 4.59
N PHE A 48 14.74 -12.38 4.88
CA PHE A 48 13.30 -12.28 5.10
C PHE A 48 12.90 -12.91 6.43
N LYS A 49 12.33 -12.11 7.34
CA LYS A 49 11.87 -12.44 8.71
C LYS A 49 12.90 -13.04 9.68
N ASN A 50 13.65 -14.06 9.27
CA ASN A 50 14.89 -14.52 9.90
C ASN A 50 15.65 -15.54 9.04
N ARG A 51 15.28 -15.69 7.76
CA ARG A 51 15.84 -16.66 6.82
C ARG A 51 16.50 -15.93 5.67
N TRP A 52 17.50 -16.58 5.07
CA TRP A 52 18.12 -16.13 3.84
C TRP A 52 17.45 -16.88 2.70
N GLU A 53 16.76 -16.14 1.84
CA GLU A 53 16.09 -16.68 0.66
C GLU A 53 16.96 -16.37 -0.57
N THR A 54 17.16 -17.35 -1.43
CA THR A 54 17.91 -17.21 -2.71
C THR A 54 17.01 -16.82 -3.88
N GLU A 55 15.74 -16.51 -3.60
CA GLU A 55 14.75 -16.06 -4.57
C GLU A 55 15.13 -14.72 -5.21
N SER A 56 14.46 -14.42 -6.32
CA SER A 56 14.63 -13.15 -7.01
C SER A 56 14.15 -11.97 -6.15
N LEU A 57 14.71 -10.79 -6.41
CA LEU A 57 14.30 -9.54 -5.74
C LEU A 57 12.78 -9.31 -5.82
N ASN A 58 12.19 -9.60 -6.99
CA ASN A 58 10.77 -9.41 -7.25
C ASN A 58 9.89 -10.30 -6.35
N GLU A 59 10.28 -11.57 -6.18
CA GLU A 59 9.55 -12.50 -5.32
C GLU A 59 9.57 -12.05 -3.87
N ILE A 60 10.71 -11.53 -3.41
CA ILE A 60 10.87 -11.09 -2.02
C ILE A 60 10.13 -9.80 -1.76
N ILE A 61 10.13 -8.86 -2.72
CA ILE A 61 9.27 -7.68 -2.66
C ILE A 61 7.81 -8.09 -2.55
N ASN A 62 7.33 -9.02 -3.39
CA ASN A 62 5.94 -9.50 -3.33
C ASN A 62 5.60 -10.16 -1.98
N LYS A 63 6.52 -10.94 -1.40
CA LYS A 63 6.37 -11.52 -0.06
C LYS A 63 6.33 -10.46 1.05
N VAL A 64 7.12 -9.40 0.93
CA VAL A 64 7.12 -8.29 1.89
C VAL A 64 5.82 -7.49 1.77
N LEU A 65 5.38 -7.15 0.56
CA LEU A 65 4.17 -6.36 0.33
C LEU A 65 2.93 -7.10 0.82
N SER A 66 2.77 -8.37 0.45
CA SER A 66 1.60 -9.18 0.85
C SER A 66 1.45 -9.36 2.36
N GLN A 67 2.52 -9.24 3.14
CA GLN A 67 2.47 -9.41 4.59
C GLN A 67 2.34 -8.11 5.37
N ASN A 68 2.80 -6.99 4.81
CA ASN A 68 2.86 -5.71 5.52
C ASN A 68 1.74 -4.73 5.13
N PHE A 69 1.04 -4.97 4.03
CA PHE A 69 -0.09 -4.16 3.61
C PHE A 69 -1.40 -4.86 3.95
N LYS A 70 -2.28 -4.14 4.65
CA LYS A 70 -3.66 -4.58 4.91
C LYS A 70 -4.61 -3.56 4.29
N ILE A 71 -5.59 -4.06 3.56
CA ILE A 71 -6.75 -3.27 3.13
C ILE A 71 -7.71 -3.25 4.33
N SER A 72 -8.08 -2.06 4.79
CA SER A 72 -9.07 -1.88 5.88
C SER A 72 -10.49 -1.91 5.35
#